data_AF-A0A955Y4E1-F1
#
_entry.id   AF-A0A955Y4E1-F1
#
_cell.length_a   1.000
_cell.length_b   1.000
_cell.length_c   1.000
_cell.angle_alpha   90.00
_cell.angle_beta   90.00
_cell.angle_gamma   90.00
#
_symmetry.space_group_name_H-M   'P 1'
#
loop_
_entity.id
_entity.type
_entity.pdbx_description
1 polymer ?
#
loop_
_entity_poly.entity_id
_entity_poly.type
_entity_poly.pdbx_seq_one_letter_code
_entity_poly.pdbx_strand_id
1 'polypeptide(L)'
;MLAALIGIALAGGDWTPTPDEQKLVQALSSHDGPPSCDDLDAMVDDPVASLERVVEHVTMPPWAGMSAARCLIVNHPQSAEPTISQWMDDPEKLGLAKLVLLSVDQLPEPMALDVARVALRGPHAVEARKRLPQSTRPAVRALVTP
;
A
#
# COMPACT_ATOMS: atom_id res chain seq x y z
N MET A 1 -2.45 -14.51 33.45
CA MET A 1 -2.03 -13.70 32.28
C MET A 1 -3.23 -12.87 31.87
N LEU A 2 -3.22 -11.56 32.12
CA LEU A 2 -4.25 -10.64 31.62
C LEU A 2 -4.01 -10.41 30.13
N ALA A 3 -4.96 -10.85 29.29
CA ALA A 3 -5.01 -10.45 27.88
C ALA A 3 -5.47 -8.99 27.84
N ALA A 4 -4.54 -8.06 27.57
CA ALA A 4 -4.88 -6.69 27.26
C ALA A 4 -5.54 -6.67 25.88
N LEU A 5 -6.87 -6.52 25.85
CA LEU A 5 -7.62 -6.22 24.64
C LEU A 5 -7.24 -4.81 24.18
N ILE A 6 -6.22 -4.71 23.34
CA ILE A 6 -5.92 -3.49 22.60
C ILE A 6 -7.10 -3.29 21.67
N GLY A 7 -7.98 -2.34 22.02
CA GLY A 7 -9.09 -1.94 21.20
C GLY A 7 -8.57 -1.34 19.90
N ILE A 8 -8.55 -2.14 18.84
CA ILE A 8 -8.34 -1.68 17.47
C ILE A 8 -9.54 -0.78 17.15
N ALA A 9 -9.29 0.53 17.11
CA ALA A 9 -10.31 1.48 16.71
C ALA A 9 -10.56 1.31 15.20
N LEU A 10 -11.55 0.49 14.86
CA LEU A 10 -12.08 0.34 13.51
C LEU A 10 -12.74 1.68 13.13
N ALA A 11 -12.43 2.22 11.96
CA ALA A 11 -13.08 3.43 11.49
C ALA A 11 -14.55 3.13 11.15
N GLY A 12 -15.48 3.61 11.99
CA GLY A 12 -16.83 4.12 11.66
C GLY A 12 -17.73 3.46 10.61
N GLY A 13 -17.47 2.24 10.14
CA GLY A 13 -18.28 1.52 9.16
C GLY A 13 -18.61 0.10 9.63
N ASP A 14 -19.65 -0.50 9.05
CA ASP A 14 -20.15 -1.84 9.35
C ASP A 14 -19.20 -2.97 8.87
N TRP A 15 -17.88 -2.74 8.89
CA TRP A 15 -16.90 -3.76 8.52
C TRP A 15 -16.74 -4.78 9.64
N THR A 16 -17.05 -6.03 9.30
CA THR A 16 -16.72 -7.20 10.12
C THR A 16 -15.57 -7.94 9.43
N PRO A 17 -14.37 -8.01 10.04
CA PRO A 17 -13.23 -8.66 9.41
C PRO A 17 -13.49 -10.16 9.23
N THR A 18 -13.06 -10.70 8.09
CA THR A 18 -12.96 -12.16 7.90
C THR A 18 -11.90 -12.75 8.84
N PRO A 19 -11.86 -14.08 9.06
CA PRO A 19 -10.79 -14.70 9.85
C PRO A 19 -9.39 -14.38 9.31
N ASP A 20 -9.23 -14.30 7.99
CA ASP A 20 -7.95 -14.00 7.34
C ASP A 20 -7.57 -12.53 7.48
N GLU A 21 -8.51 -11.61 7.30
CA GLU A 21 -8.31 -10.19 7.60
C GLU A 21 -7.91 -10.01 9.08
N GLN A 22 -8.58 -10.70 10.01
CA GLN A 22 -8.25 -10.62 11.44
C GLN A 22 -6.83 -11.11 11.75
N LYS A 23 -6.38 -12.21 11.13
CA LYS A 23 -4.98 -12.69 11.26
C LYS A 23 -3.99 -11.63 10.78
N LEU A 24 -4.22 -11.04 9.61
CA LEU A 24 -3.35 -10.01 9.05
C LEU A 24 -3.31 -8.78 9.97
N VAL A 25 -4.47 -8.29 10.42
CA VAL A 25 -4.54 -7.14 11.33
C VAL A 25 -3.75 -7.40 12.60
N GLN A 26 -3.90 -8.59 13.19
CA GLN A 26 -3.17 -8.96 14.41
C GLN A 26 -1.66 -8.98 14.16
N ALA A 27 -1.20 -9.59 13.08
CA ALA A 27 0.22 -9.66 12.73
C ALA A 27 0.81 -8.28 12.45
N LEU A 28 0.10 -7.45 11.67
CA LEU A 28 0.51 -6.09 11.29
C LEU A 28 0.47 -5.10 12.46
N SER A 29 -0.31 -5.39 13.49
CA SER A 29 -0.39 -4.55 14.70
C SER A 29 0.68 -4.87 15.74
N SER A 30 1.53 -5.88 15.49
CA SER A 30 2.63 -6.25 16.41
C SER A 30 3.63 -5.10 16.59
N HIS A 31 4.05 -4.88 17.84
CA HIS A 31 4.99 -3.82 18.19
C HIS A 31 6.43 -4.14 17.77
N ASP A 32 6.79 -5.43 17.70
CA ASP A 32 8.14 -5.89 17.38
C ASP A 32 8.49 -5.76 15.88
N GLY A 33 7.58 -5.17 15.11
CA GLY A 33 7.65 -5.03 13.66
C GLY A 33 6.72 -6.01 12.94
N PRO A 34 6.15 -5.62 11.79
CA PRO A 34 5.33 -6.54 11.00
C PRO A 34 6.19 -7.69 10.44
N PRO A 35 5.62 -8.89 10.25
CA PRO A 35 6.26 -9.96 9.48
C PRO A 35 6.63 -9.51 8.06
N SER A 36 7.42 -10.33 7.37
CA SER A 36 7.68 -10.08 5.95
C SER A 36 6.39 -10.20 5.12
N CYS A 37 6.36 -9.62 3.92
CA CYS A 37 5.19 -9.75 3.05
C CYS A 37 4.94 -11.20 2.64
N ASP A 38 6.00 -12.00 2.46
CA ASP A 38 5.89 -13.43 2.17
C ASP A 38 5.27 -14.20 3.35
N ASP A 39 5.64 -13.84 4.59
CA ASP A 39 5.03 -14.44 5.80
C ASP A 39 3.54 -14.09 5.88
N LEU A 40 3.17 -12.85 5.58
CA LEU A 40 1.77 -12.40 5.60
C LEU A 40 0.94 -13.08 4.52
N ASP A 41 1.48 -13.23 3.31
CA ASP A 41 0.82 -13.92 2.20
C ASP A 41 0.53 -15.39 2.56
N ALA A 42 1.46 -16.05 3.27
CA ALA A 42 1.29 -17.44 3.69
C ALA A 42 0.26 -17.65 4.81
N MET A 43 -0.23 -16.58 5.46
CA MET A 43 -1.20 -16.66 6.57
C MET A 43 -2.66 -16.79 6.12
N VAL A 44 -2.93 -16.45 4.85
CA VAL A 44 -4.29 -16.25 4.32
C VAL A 44 -4.48 -16.94 2.97
N ASP A 45 -5.72 -17.29 2.65
CA ASP A 45 -6.02 -18.01 1.41
C ASP A 45 -6.04 -17.10 0.18
N ASP A 46 -6.48 -15.84 0.35
CA ASP A 46 -6.48 -14.79 -0.68
C ASP A 46 -5.78 -13.53 -0.16
N PRO A 47 -4.44 -13.44 -0.36
CA PRO A 47 -3.65 -12.32 0.15
C PRO A 47 -4.05 -10.97 -0.44
N VAL A 48 -4.36 -10.92 -1.74
CA VAL A 48 -4.65 -9.65 -2.42
C VAL A 48 -5.94 -9.06 -1.85
N ALA A 49 -7.03 -9.82 -1.87
CA ALA A 49 -8.31 -9.32 -1.37
C ALA A 49 -8.23 -8.96 0.13
N SER A 50 -7.57 -9.81 0.93
CA SER A 50 -7.47 -9.58 2.38
C SER A 50 -6.61 -8.35 2.71
N LEU A 51 -5.49 -8.15 2.02
CA LEU A 51 -4.64 -6.98 2.22
C LEU A 51 -5.35 -5.69 1.77
N GLU A 52 -6.06 -5.69 0.64
CA GLU A 52 -6.82 -4.51 0.19
C GLU A 52 -7.86 -4.08 1.22
N ARG A 53 -8.58 -5.03 1.79
CA ARG A 53 -9.56 -4.79 2.85
C ARG A 53 -8.92 -4.25 4.12
N VAL A 54 -7.74 -4.76 4.49
CA VAL A 54 -6.96 -4.22 5.60
C VAL A 54 -6.54 -2.77 5.33
N VAL A 55 -6.05 -2.44 4.14
CA VAL A 55 -5.69 -1.05 3.77
C VAL A 55 -6.90 -0.12 3.86
N GLU A 56 -8.06 -0.59 3.42
CA GLU A 56 -9.29 0.22 3.36
C GLU A 56 -9.87 0.52 4.75
N HIS A 57 -9.91 -0.47 5.65
CA HIS A 57 -10.68 -0.36 6.90
C HIS A 57 -9.83 -0.17 8.16
N VAL A 58 -8.55 -0.52 8.14
CA VAL A 58 -7.69 -0.46 9.34
C VAL A 58 -7.00 0.89 9.43
N THR A 59 -7.48 1.73 10.34
CA THR A 59 -6.92 3.06 10.58
C THR A 59 -5.99 3.13 11.79
N MET A 60 -6.12 2.17 12.72
CA MET A 60 -5.27 2.07 13.91
C MET A 60 -4.77 0.65 14.12
N PRO A 61 -3.47 0.45 14.38
CA PRO A 61 -2.44 1.47 14.33
C PRO A 61 -2.16 1.94 12.88
N PRO A 62 -1.70 3.19 12.67
CA PRO A 62 -1.60 3.77 11.32
C PRO A 62 -0.58 3.05 10.42
N TRP A 63 0.38 2.33 11.01
CA TRP A 63 1.35 1.56 10.24
C TRP A 63 0.78 0.24 9.70
N ALA A 64 -0.31 -0.29 10.24
CA ALA A 64 -0.86 -1.58 9.81
C ALA A 64 -1.36 -1.52 8.37
N GLY A 65 -2.25 -0.56 8.06
CA GLY A 65 -2.74 -0.34 6.70
C GLY A 65 -1.60 0.02 5.72
N MET A 66 -0.65 0.86 6.13
CA MET A 66 0.50 1.20 5.28
C MET A 66 1.41 -0.01 4.98
N SER A 67 1.57 -0.91 5.94
CA SER A 67 2.36 -2.13 5.77
C SER A 67 1.65 -3.12 4.85
N ALA A 68 0.32 -3.26 4.98
CA ALA A 68 -0.49 -4.05 4.03
C ALA A 68 -0.39 -3.50 2.60
N ALA A 69 -0.51 -2.17 2.43
CA ALA A 69 -0.35 -1.52 1.15
C ALA A 69 1.04 -1.75 0.53
N ARG A 70 2.09 -1.75 1.36
CA ARG A 70 3.43 -2.09 0.90
C ARG A 70 3.49 -3.53 0.36
N CYS A 71 2.85 -4.49 1.01
CA CYS A 71 2.84 -5.87 0.53
C CYS A 71 2.11 -6.03 -0.79
N LEU A 72 0.99 -5.32 -1.00
CA LEU A 72 0.35 -5.26 -2.32
C LEU A 72 1.29 -4.74 -3.41
N ILE A 73 2.05 -3.68 -3.13
CA ILE A 73 2.97 -3.06 -4.11
C ILE A 73 4.17 -3.96 -4.43
N VAL A 74 4.72 -4.67 -3.43
CA VAL A 74 5.96 -5.43 -3.58
C VAL A 74 5.69 -6.85 -4.11
N ASN A 75 4.71 -7.55 -3.54
CA ASN A 75 4.45 -8.96 -3.86
C ASN A 75 3.37 -9.15 -4.93
N HIS A 76 2.40 -8.23 -5.00
CA HIS A 76 1.22 -8.38 -5.87
C HIS A 76 0.96 -7.21 -6.83
N PRO A 77 1.97 -6.54 -7.42
CA PRO A 77 1.74 -5.29 -8.14
C PRO A 77 0.80 -5.44 -9.35
N GLN A 78 0.86 -6.58 -10.06
CA GLN A 78 -0.05 -6.84 -11.19
C GLN A 78 -1.49 -7.07 -10.73
N SER A 79 -1.70 -7.90 -9.70
CA SER A 79 -3.05 -8.18 -9.19
C SER A 79 -3.67 -6.96 -8.53
N ALA A 80 -2.86 -6.11 -7.88
CA ALA A 80 -3.28 -4.89 -7.21
C ALA A 80 -3.24 -3.64 -8.11
N GLU A 81 -3.03 -3.78 -9.43
CA GLU A 81 -2.92 -2.64 -10.36
C GLU A 81 -4.12 -1.67 -10.30
N PRO A 82 -5.38 -2.14 -10.28
CA PRO A 82 -6.54 -1.25 -10.19
C PRO A 82 -6.53 -0.41 -8.90
N THR A 83 -6.20 -1.06 -7.78
CA THR A 83 -6.13 -0.44 -6.45
C THR A 83 -4.98 0.56 -6.36
N ILE A 84 -3.80 0.21 -6.86
CA ILE A 84 -2.64 1.11 -6.91
C ILE A 84 -2.95 2.33 -7.79
N SER A 85 -3.61 2.15 -8.93
CA SER A 85 -4.02 3.24 -9.81
C SER A 85 -5.01 4.18 -9.11
N GLN A 86 -5.99 3.63 -8.39
CA GLN A 86 -6.94 4.42 -7.61
C GLN A 86 -6.23 5.29 -6.56
N TRP A 87 -5.22 4.78 -5.85
CA TRP A 87 -4.46 5.57 -4.88
C TRP A 87 -3.73 6.75 -5.53
N MET A 88 -3.33 6.61 -6.80
CA MET A 88 -2.66 7.68 -7.55
C MET A 88 -3.62 8.75 -8.08
N ASP A 89 -4.89 8.41 -8.28
CA ASP A 89 -5.92 9.34 -8.76
C ASP A 89 -6.70 10.04 -7.64
N ASP A 90 -6.73 9.46 -6.43
CA ASP A 90 -7.48 9.99 -5.30
C ASP A 90 -6.66 11.00 -4.47
N PRO A 91 -7.08 12.29 -4.38
CA PRO A 91 -6.37 13.31 -3.59
C PRO A 91 -6.34 13.01 -2.09
N GLU A 92 -7.28 12.23 -1.55
CA GLU A 92 -7.33 11.87 -0.13
C GLU A 92 -6.34 10.74 0.22
N LYS A 93 -5.78 10.05 -0.78
CA LYS A 93 -4.86 8.92 -0.60
C LYS A 93 -3.39 9.31 -0.68
N LEU A 94 -3.04 10.56 -0.33
CA LEU A 94 -1.66 11.07 -0.40
C LEU A 94 -0.61 10.16 0.26
N GLY A 95 -0.94 9.54 1.40
CA GLY A 95 -0.04 8.61 2.09
C GLY A 95 0.29 7.37 1.25
N LEU A 96 -0.72 6.76 0.64
CA LEU A 96 -0.58 5.59 -0.22
C LEU A 96 0.09 5.95 -1.54
N ALA A 97 -0.28 7.08 -2.16
CA ALA A 97 0.39 7.57 -3.36
C ALA A 97 1.89 7.80 -3.15
N LYS A 98 2.28 8.38 -2.01
CA LYS A 98 3.70 8.52 -1.63
C LYS A 98 4.39 7.17 -1.49
N LEU A 99 3.74 6.18 -0.89
CA LEU A 99 4.29 4.83 -0.77
C LEU A 99 4.51 4.17 -2.13
N VAL A 100 3.56 4.30 -3.05
CA VAL A 100 3.69 3.83 -4.44
C VAL A 100 4.86 4.53 -5.13
N LEU A 101 4.96 5.86 -5.06
CA LEU A 101 6.05 6.62 -5.65
C LEU A 101 7.42 6.24 -5.06
N LEU A 102 7.50 5.98 -3.75
CA LEU A 102 8.73 5.49 -3.12
C LEU A 102 9.16 4.13 -3.67
N SER A 103 8.20 3.30 -4.05
CA SER A 103 8.37 1.92 -4.52
C SER A 103 8.31 1.77 -6.04
N VAL A 104 8.25 2.87 -6.81
CA VAL A 104 8.08 2.85 -8.28
C VAL A 104 9.12 1.99 -9.00
N ASP A 105 10.34 1.91 -8.46
CA ASP A 105 11.44 1.13 -9.02
C ASP A 105 11.31 -0.38 -8.76
N GLN A 106 10.33 -0.81 -7.96
CA GLN A 106 10.03 -2.21 -7.64
C GLN A 106 8.87 -2.75 -8.50
N LEU A 107 8.03 -1.87 -9.05
CA LEU A 107 6.91 -2.25 -9.92
C LEU A 107 7.39 -2.85 -11.26
N PRO A 108 6.59 -3.65 -11.97
CA PRO A 108 6.88 -3.98 -13.38
C PRO A 108 7.10 -2.72 -14.21
N GLU A 109 8.02 -2.73 -15.17
CA GLU A 109 8.41 -1.52 -15.92
C GLU A 109 7.23 -0.79 -16.59
N PRO A 110 6.31 -1.47 -17.31
CA PRO A 110 5.15 -0.81 -17.91
C PRO A 110 4.30 -0.08 -16.86
N MET A 111 4.02 -0.76 -15.75
CA MET A 111 3.24 -0.21 -14.64
C MET A 111 3.94 0.97 -13.96
N ALA A 112 5.26 0.91 -13.77
CA ALA A 112 6.03 2.01 -13.21
C ALA A 112 5.94 3.29 -14.06
N LEU A 113 5.97 3.14 -15.39
CA LEU A 113 5.81 4.26 -16.31
C LEU A 113 4.40 4.82 -16.27
N ASP A 114 3.38 3.97 -16.21
CA ASP A 114 1.98 4.41 -16.15
C ASP A 114 1.66 5.10 -14.83
N VAL A 115 2.04 4.52 -13.70
CA VAL A 115 1.97 5.16 -12.38
C VAL A 115 2.67 6.51 -12.39
N ALA A 116 3.88 6.61 -12.94
CA ALA A 116 4.61 7.87 -13.01
C ALA A 116 3.88 8.93 -13.86
N ARG A 117 3.30 8.55 -15.01
CA ARG A 117 2.52 9.47 -15.86
C ARG A 117 1.22 9.92 -15.20
N VAL A 118 0.51 9.00 -14.54
CA VAL A 118 -0.70 9.33 -13.77
C VAL A 118 -0.33 10.31 -12.66
N ALA A 119 0.69 10.00 -11.86
CA ALA A 119 1.15 10.85 -10.77
C ALA A 119 1.46 12.29 -11.23
N LEU A 120 2.15 12.46 -12.36
CA LEU A 120 2.55 13.76 -12.89
C LEU A 120 1.39 14.62 -13.41
N ARG A 121 0.27 14.00 -13.79
CA ARG A 121 -0.94 14.68 -14.28
C ARG A 121 -2.02 14.83 -13.21
N GLY A 122 -1.95 13.99 -12.18
CA GLY A 122 -2.97 13.86 -11.14
C GLY A 122 -2.73 14.76 -9.91
N PRO A 123 -3.47 14.50 -8.82
CA PRO A 123 -3.43 15.32 -7.61
C PRO A 123 -2.08 15.27 -6.89
N HIS A 124 -1.28 14.22 -7.11
CA HIS A 124 0.01 13.99 -6.43
C HIS A 124 1.23 14.43 -7.26
N ALA A 125 1.05 15.33 -8.23
CA ALA A 125 2.10 15.78 -9.15
C ALA A 125 3.29 16.44 -8.44
N VAL A 126 3.06 17.12 -7.31
CA VAL A 126 4.13 17.76 -6.52
C VAL A 126 5.06 16.70 -5.93
N GLU A 127 4.50 15.63 -5.37
CA GLU A 127 5.21 14.48 -4.83
C GLU A 127 5.94 13.72 -5.93
N ALA A 128 5.29 13.50 -7.06
CA ALA A 128 5.88 12.83 -8.22
C ALA A 128 7.12 13.58 -8.72
N ARG A 129 7.03 14.90 -8.90
CA ARG A 129 8.18 15.72 -9.34
C ARG A 129 9.35 15.71 -8.35
N LYS A 130 9.10 15.48 -7.07
CA LYS A 130 10.16 15.33 -6.06
C LYS A 130 10.83 13.95 -6.10
N ARG A 131 10.03 12.89 -6.29
CA ARG A 131 10.50 11.50 -6.16
C ARG A 131 11.02 10.90 -7.46
N LEU A 132 10.37 11.14 -8.60
CA LEU A 132 10.73 10.51 -9.89
C LEU A 132 12.15 10.83 -10.39
N PRO A 133 12.75 12.02 -10.15
CA PRO A 133 14.16 12.26 -10.50
C PRO A 133 15.14 11.29 -9.81
N GLN A 134 14.74 10.72 -8.67
CA GLN A 134 15.54 9.79 -7.87
C GLN A 134 15.32 8.33 -8.28
N SER A 135 14.48 8.06 -9.29
CA SER A 135 14.27 6.70 -9.79
C SER A 135 15.57 6.10 -10.31
N THR A 136 15.81 4.81 -10.07
CA THR A 136 16.95 4.10 -10.66
C THR A 136 16.74 3.81 -12.15
N ARG A 137 15.48 3.88 -12.64
CA ARG A 137 15.09 3.59 -14.03
C ARG A 137 15.22 4.82 -14.93
N PRO A 138 16.05 4.77 -15.99
CA PRO A 138 16.22 5.89 -16.91
C PRO A 138 14.91 6.37 -17.55
N ALA A 139 14.03 5.43 -17.95
CA ALA A 139 12.76 5.75 -18.59
C ALA A 139 11.80 6.53 -17.68
N VAL A 140 11.81 6.26 -16.36
CA VAL A 140 11.02 7.01 -15.37
C VAL A 140 11.61 8.40 -15.14
N ARG A 141 12.93 8.52 -15.02
CA ARG A 141 13.61 9.84 -14.88
C ARG A 141 13.38 10.74 -16.11
N ALA A 142 13.32 10.15 -17.30
CA ALA A 142 13.07 10.90 -18.54
C ALA A 142 11.70 11.62 -18.53
N LEU A 143 10.72 11.17 -17.74
CA LEU A 143 9.39 11.80 -17.65
C LEU A 143 9.40 13.17 -16.95
N VAL A 144 10.46 13.49 -16.21
CA VAL A 144 10.58 14.73 -15.41
C VAL A 144 11.77 15.60 -15.84
N THR A 145 12.48 15.19 -16.88
CA THR A 145 13.56 15.99 -17.47
C THR A 145 12.96 16.92 -18.54
N PRO A 146 13.28 18.22 -18.55
CA PRO A 146 12.78 19.17 -19.54
C PRO A 146 13.17 18.82 -20.99
#